data_AF-A0A7S4CMZ4-F1
#
_entry.id   AF-A0A7S4CMZ4-F1
#
_cell.length_a   1.000
_cell.length_b   1.000
_cell.length_c   1.000
_cell.angle_alpha   90.00
_cell.angle_beta   90.00
_cell.angle_gamma   90.00
#
_symmetry.space_group_name_H-M   'P 1'
#
loop_
_entity.id
_entity.type
_entity.pdbx_description
1 polymer ?
#
loop_
_entity_poly.entity_id
_entity_poly.type
_entity_poly.pdbx_seq_one_letter_code
_entity_poly.pdbx_strand_id
1 'polypeptide(L)'
;GTNIVIFGGSSNTHLNDIHVLNTEALHWTRPTCPGPKPRERCGHAAAVVGKSMFIFGGLSSTFLNDLWMLDLESYTWTEIGDDSMSGIPPTVRGHLTATAIDDHIVFFGGWNGSTSVPQLMNDLHVLTVQRRSHATGIDRTGAEDGQGQARSKVLHAQWASPYVEGKPPCPRNTHTASLMGTKLFIFGGWDRKICFNDLFCFDFATVQQYFGMQQLWSLWEGTLEPKDVGQYMPHFMRKFIDVQANLLNQQQFSDVTFEIEGRNIYAHKCILSTHSEFFNALFGSGMEDAS
;
A
#
# COMPACT_ATOMS: atom_id res chain seq x y z
N GLY A 1 9.67 -20.02 -9.31
CA GLY A 1 11.00 -20.64 -9.14
C GLY A 1 10.84 -22.03 -8.56
N THR A 2 11.94 -22.77 -8.39
CA THR A 2 11.95 -24.15 -7.87
C THR A 2 12.27 -24.22 -6.37
N ASN A 3 12.27 -23.08 -5.68
CA ASN A 3 12.59 -22.99 -4.26
C ASN A 3 11.37 -22.47 -3.48
N ILE A 4 11.04 -23.13 -2.39
CA ILE A 4 10.13 -22.63 -1.35
C ILE A 4 11.01 -22.09 -0.22
N VAL A 5 10.85 -20.80 0.09
CA VAL A 5 11.58 -20.13 1.17
C VAL A 5 10.64 -19.93 2.35
N ILE A 6 11.09 -20.35 3.53
CA ILE A 6 10.36 -20.23 4.79
C ILE A 6 11.17 -19.35 5.73
N PHE A 7 10.51 -18.38 6.36
CA PHE A 7 11.08 -17.56 7.42
C PHE A 7 10.18 -17.62 8.66
N GLY A 8 10.80 -17.72 9.83
CA GLY A 8 10.12 -17.58 11.11
C GLY A 8 9.17 -18.73 11.47
N GLY A 9 8.05 -18.39 12.14
CA GLY A 9 7.14 -19.36 12.74
C GLY A 9 7.36 -19.52 14.23
N SER A 10 6.81 -20.59 14.81
CA SER A 10 6.89 -20.86 16.24
C SER A 10 7.10 -22.35 16.51
N SER A 11 7.99 -22.65 17.45
CA SER A 11 8.08 -23.95 18.10
C SER A 11 7.79 -23.77 19.60
N ASN A 12 8.80 -23.92 20.46
CA ASN A 12 8.73 -23.49 21.86
C ASN A 12 8.85 -21.96 21.98
N THR A 13 9.53 -21.33 21.02
CA THR A 13 9.67 -19.88 20.88
C THR A 13 9.37 -19.48 19.44
N HIS A 14 9.14 -18.19 19.22
CA HIS A 14 9.18 -17.63 17.87
C HIS A 14 10.57 -17.85 17.24
N LEU A 15 10.61 -17.94 15.91
CA LEU A 15 11.81 -18.21 15.12
C LEU A 15 12.12 -17.04 14.17
N ASN A 16 13.38 -16.92 13.75
CA ASN A 16 13.87 -15.99 12.71
C ASN A 16 14.94 -16.62 11.81
N ASP A 17 14.88 -17.94 11.63
CA ASP A 17 15.73 -18.68 10.70
C ASP A 17 15.06 -18.80 9.33
N ILE A 18 15.87 -19.09 8.31
CA ILE A 18 15.42 -19.34 6.94
C ILE A 18 15.66 -20.81 6.61
N HIS A 19 14.66 -21.44 6.00
CA HIS A 19 14.77 -22.75 5.39
C HIS A 19 14.37 -22.66 3.92
N VAL A 20 15.07 -23.41 3.07
CA VAL A 20 14.81 -23.45 1.64
C VAL A 20 14.63 -24.89 1.21
N LEU A 21 13.45 -25.20 0.69
CA LEU A 21 13.19 -26.47 0.01
C LEU A 21 13.37 -26.26 -1.48
N ASN A 22 14.36 -26.94 -2.07
CA ASN A 22 14.39 -27.11 -3.51
C ASN A 22 13.36 -28.18 -3.91
N THR A 23 12.38 -27.80 -4.72
CA THR A 23 11.24 -28.66 -5.08
C THR A 23 11.57 -29.69 -6.17
N GLU A 24 12.69 -29.52 -6.88
CA GLU A 24 13.16 -30.51 -7.86
C GLU A 24 13.97 -31.62 -7.19
N ALA A 25 14.92 -31.24 -6.34
CA ALA A 25 15.76 -32.18 -5.58
C ALA A 25 15.09 -32.69 -4.29
N LEU A 26 13.97 -32.08 -3.88
CA LEU A 26 13.29 -32.33 -2.61
C LEU A 26 14.23 -32.27 -1.40
N HIS A 27 15.15 -31.31 -1.43
CA HIS A 27 16.19 -31.16 -0.41
C HIS A 27 16.05 -29.84 0.35
N TRP A 28 16.10 -29.93 1.68
CA TRP A 28 16.07 -28.80 2.58
C TRP A 28 17.48 -28.28 2.85
N THR A 29 17.65 -26.97 2.75
CA THR A 29 18.88 -26.27 3.14
C THR A 29 18.56 -25.15 4.10
N ARG A 30 19.57 -24.72 4.87
CA ARG A 30 19.50 -23.56 5.76
C ARG A 30 20.57 -22.55 5.34
N PRO A 31 20.22 -21.56 4.51
CA PRO A 31 21.18 -20.54 4.08
C PRO A 31 21.70 -19.72 5.27
N THR A 32 22.97 -19.31 5.18
CA THR A 32 23.50 -18.29 6.09
C THR A 32 22.96 -16.93 5.66
N CYS A 33 22.48 -16.15 6.63
CA CYS A 33 21.92 -14.82 6.38
C CYS A 33 22.89 -13.78 6.95
N PRO A 34 23.70 -13.11 6.11
CA PRO A 34 24.62 -12.10 6.58
C PRO A 34 23.88 -10.81 7.00
N GLY A 35 24.46 -10.09 7.96
CA GLY A 35 23.96 -8.78 8.39
C GLY A 35 22.79 -8.84 9.38
N PRO A 36 22.13 -7.68 9.63
CA PRO A 36 20.96 -7.62 10.50
C PRO A 36 19.80 -8.39 9.87
N LYS A 37 18.98 -9.03 10.70
CA LYS A 37 17.81 -9.79 10.26
C LYS A 37 16.59 -9.44 11.11
N PRO A 38 15.36 -9.64 10.60
CA PRO A 38 14.16 -9.36 11.36
C PRO A 38 14.12 -10.18 12.66
N ARG A 39 13.50 -9.59 13.69
CA ARG A 39 13.20 -10.29 14.96
C ARG A 39 12.37 -11.55 14.72
N GLU A 40 12.48 -12.49 15.64
CA GLU A 40 11.67 -13.69 15.68
C GLU A 40 10.18 -13.39 15.68
N ARG A 41 9.44 -14.08 14.81
CA ARG A 41 8.01 -13.79 14.62
C ARG A 41 7.23 -14.94 14.01
N CYS A 42 5.95 -15.02 14.33
CA CYS A 42 4.96 -15.83 13.61
C CYS A 42 3.82 -14.97 13.06
N GLY A 43 2.98 -15.52 12.19
CA GLY A 43 1.80 -14.84 11.66
C GLY A 43 2.09 -13.57 10.87
N HIS A 44 3.32 -13.35 10.41
CA HIS A 44 3.64 -12.24 9.51
C HIS A 44 3.09 -12.54 8.11
N ALA A 45 2.81 -11.49 7.34
CA ALA A 45 2.52 -11.64 5.93
C ALA A 45 3.83 -11.78 5.15
N ALA A 46 3.83 -12.57 4.07
CA ALA A 46 4.97 -12.68 3.18
C ALA A 46 4.53 -12.74 1.71
N ALA A 47 5.26 -12.08 0.83
CA ALA A 47 5.04 -12.14 -0.61
C ALA A 47 6.37 -11.98 -1.36
N VAL A 48 6.46 -12.52 -2.58
CA VAL A 48 7.66 -12.42 -3.42
C VAL A 48 7.36 -11.51 -4.60
N VAL A 49 8.18 -10.47 -4.78
CA VAL A 49 8.15 -9.60 -5.96
C VAL A 49 9.52 -9.68 -6.64
N GLY A 50 9.53 -10.23 -7.85
CA GLY A 50 10.77 -10.49 -8.60
C GLY A 50 11.70 -11.47 -7.88
N LYS A 51 12.87 -10.98 -7.43
CA LYS A 51 13.92 -11.77 -6.76
C LYS A 51 14.01 -11.45 -5.25
N SER A 52 12.98 -10.84 -4.71
CA SER A 52 12.98 -10.35 -3.33
C SER A 52 11.73 -10.84 -2.62
N MET A 53 11.90 -11.38 -1.42
CA MET A 53 10.79 -11.70 -0.53
C MET A 53 10.58 -10.54 0.44
N PHE A 54 9.34 -10.14 0.62
CA PHE A 54 8.94 -9.11 1.57
C PHE A 54 8.17 -9.76 2.70
N ILE A 55 8.44 -9.31 3.93
CA ILE A 55 7.63 -9.66 5.09
C ILE A 55 7.11 -8.39 5.76
N PHE A 56 5.89 -8.47 6.28
CA PHE A 56 5.27 -7.37 7.02
C PHE A 56 4.61 -7.87 8.30
N GLY A 57 4.86 -7.14 9.39
CA GLY A 57 4.23 -7.34 10.68
C GLY A 57 4.48 -8.71 11.30
N GLY A 58 3.43 -9.29 11.87
CA GLY A 58 3.48 -10.53 12.65
C GLY A 58 3.53 -10.30 14.16
N LEU A 59 3.72 -11.39 14.90
CA LEU A 59 3.81 -11.41 16.35
C LEU A 59 5.19 -11.91 16.79
N SER A 60 5.90 -11.06 17.53
CA SER A 60 7.11 -11.39 18.28
C SER A 60 6.76 -11.40 19.78
N SER A 61 7.49 -10.66 20.63
CA SER A 61 7.02 -10.28 21.97
C SER A 61 5.82 -9.34 21.93
N THR A 62 5.69 -8.56 20.85
CA THR A 62 4.55 -7.69 20.54
C THR A 62 4.16 -7.85 19.07
N PHE A 63 2.97 -7.35 18.70
CA PHE A 63 2.62 -7.19 17.29
C PHE A 63 3.51 -6.14 16.63
N LEU A 64 3.83 -6.38 15.36
CA LEU A 64 4.76 -5.56 14.57
C LEU A 64 4.04 -4.94 13.35
N ASN A 65 4.62 -3.87 12.81
CA ASN A 65 4.26 -3.25 11.53
C ASN A 65 5.51 -2.90 10.70
N ASP A 66 6.65 -3.53 10.98
CA ASP A 66 7.88 -3.35 10.22
C ASP A 66 7.80 -4.06 8.86
N LEU A 67 8.50 -3.51 7.88
CA LEU A 67 8.63 -4.05 6.53
C LEU A 67 10.09 -4.46 6.29
N TRP A 68 10.29 -5.72 5.95
CA TRP A 68 11.63 -6.23 5.63
C TRP A 68 11.65 -6.86 4.24
N MET A 69 12.77 -6.67 3.55
CA MET A 69 13.07 -7.32 2.29
C MET A 69 14.23 -8.30 2.46
N LEU A 70 14.08 -9.50 1.94
CA LEU A 70 15.13 -10.49 1.75
C LEU A 70 15.50 -10.56 0.28
N ASP A 71 16.77 -10.32 -0.05
CA ASP A 71 17.31 -10.68 -1.37
C ASP A 71 17.42 -12.21 -1.47
N LEU A 72 16.78 -12.81 -2.49
CA LEU A 72 16.70 -14.27 -2.64
C LEU A 72 17.95 -14.88 -3.31
N GLU A 73 18.91 -14.07 -3.73
CA GLU A 73 20.20 -14.54 -4.27
C GLU A 73 21.26 -14.54 -3.17
N SER A 74 21.36 -13.46 -2.39
CA SER A 74 22.37 -13.30 -1.33
C SER A 74 21.87 -13.68 0.07
N TYR A 75 20.57 -13.92 0.25
CA TYR A 75 19.93 -14.13 1.55
C TYR A 75 20.23 -13.02 2.57
N THR A 76 20.42 -11.80 2.08
CA THR A 76 20.67 -10.62 2.90
C THR A 76 19.36 -9.89 3.17
N TRP A 77 19.11 -9.58 4.43
CA TRP A 77 17.94 -8.82 4.85
C TRP A 77 18.21 -7.32 4.81
N THR A 78 17.18 -6.54 4.51
CA THR A 78 17.18 -5.08 4.58
C THR A 78 15.85 -4.62 5.16
N GLU A 79 15.92 -3.89 6.26
CA GLU A 79 14.75 -3.20 6.81
C GLU A 79 14.41 -2.01 5.92
N ILE A 80 13.16 -1.91 5.49
CA ILE A 80 12.68 -0.77 4.72
C ILE A 80 12.10 0.22 5.73
N GLY A 81 12.93 1.17 6.15
CA GLY A 81 12.58 2.22 7.11
C GLY A 81 11.97 3.46 6.46
N ASP A 82 11.61 4.44 7.30
CA ASP A 82 10.86 5.64 6.91
C ASP A 82 11.50 6.42 5.76
N ASP A 83 12.83 6.53 5.71
CA ASP A 83 13.56 7.24 4.63
C ASP A 83 13.39 6.60 3.25
N SER A 84 12.97 5.33 3.19
CA SER A 84 12.73 4.56 1.97
C SER A 84 11.26 4.21 1.78
N MET A 85 10.37 4.81 2.58
CA MET A 85 8.93 4.62 2.51
C MET A 85 8.18 5.92 2.28
N SER A 86 7.04 5.82 1.61
CA SER A 86 6.05 6.89 1.52
C SER A 86 4.64 6.33 1.68
N GLY A 87 3.69 7.21 1.99
CA GLY A 87 2.33 6.81 2.35
C GLY A 87 2.22 6.33 3.80
N ILE A 88 1.04 5.82 4.16
CA ILE A 88 0.73 5.40 5.53
C ILE A 88 0.74 3.86 5.56
N PRO A 89 1.68 3.21 6.27
CA PRO A 89 1.69 1.76 6.40
C PRO A 89 0.52 1.26 7.26
N PRO A 90 0.14 -0.03 7.15
CA PRO A 90 -0.81 -0.63 8.07
C PRO A 90 -0.33 -0.53 9.53
N THR A 91 -1.28 -0.44 10.45
CA THR A 91 -1.00 -0.52 11.89
C THR A 91 -0.48 -1.90 12.30
N VAL A 92 0.15 -2.00 13.48
CA VAL A 92 0.69 -3.26 14.03
C VAL A 92 -0.31 -4.41 13.90
N ARG A 93 0.07 -5.52 13.28
CA ARG A 93 -0.82 -6.66 13.07
C ARG A 93 -0.10 -7.93 12.66
N GLY A 94 -0.73 -9.06 12.95
CA GLY A 94 -0.38 -10.38 12.45
C GLY A 94 -1.62 -11.11 11.93
N HIS A 95 -1.40 -12.32 11.43
CA HIS A 95 -2.42 -13.20 10.85
C HIS A 95 -3.21 -12.55 9.70
N LEU A 96 -2.56 -11.61 9.01
CA LEU A 96 -3.00 -11.03 7.75
C LEU A 96 -2.50 -11.85 6.56
N THR A 97 -3.00 -11.53 5.36
CA THR A 97 -2.47 -12.08 4.12
C THR A 97 -1.69 -11.03 3.34
N ALA A 98 -0.75 -11.48 2.52
CA ALA A 98 -0.05 -10.69 1.51
C ALA A 98 -0.07 -11.46 0.20
N THR A 99 -0.37 -10.78 -0.91
CA THR A 99 -0.38 -11.39 -2.25
C THR A 99 0.31 -10.45 -3.23
N ALA A 100 1.35 -10.95 -3.88
CA ALA A 100 2.05 -10.20 -4.93
C ALA A 100 1.21 -10.16 -6.21
N ILE A 101 1.11 -8.99 -6.82
CA ILE A 101 0.48 -8.74 -8.12
C ILE A 101 1.41 -7.76 -8.86
N ASP A 102 2.12 -8.25 -9.88
CA ASP A 102 3.18 -7.50 -10.57
C ASP A 102 4.22 -6.92 -9.58
N ASP A 103 4.46 -5.60 -9.62
CA ASP A 103 5.35 -4.86 -8.71
C ASP A 103 4.64 -4.38 -7.43
N HIS A 104 3.43 -4.88 -7.17
CA HIS A 104 2.63 -4.55 -6.00
C HIS A 104 2.47 -5.75 -5.05
N ILE A 105 2.23 -5.44 -3.78
CA ILE A 105 1.82 -6.42 -2.78
C ILE A 105 0.53 -5.91 -2.13
N VAL A 106 -0.52 -6.72 -2.21
CA VAL A 106 -1.81 -6.44 -1.56
C VAL A 106 -1.85 -7.13 -0.21
N PHE A 107 -2.10 -6.37 0.85
CA PHE A 107 -2.29 -6.84 2.21
C PHE A 107 -3.75 -6.69 2.61
N PHE A 108 -4.29 -7.70 3.30
CA PHE A 108 -5.68 -7.65 3.78
C PHE A 108 -5.83 -8.18 5.21
N GLY A 109 -6.62 -7.43 5.99
CA GLY A 109 -7.10 -7.82 7.31
C GLY A 109 -6.02 -7.99 8.39
N GLY A 110 -6.24 -8.94 9.29
CA GLY A 110 -5.34 -9.27 10.39
C GLY A 110 -5.86 -8.86 11.76
N TRP A 111 -4.96 -8.94 12.75
CA TRP A 111 -5.23 -8.65 14.15
C TRP A 111 -4.02 -8.00 14.84
N ASN A 112 -4.24 -6.96 15.66
CA ASN A 112 -3.20 -6.21 16.40
C ASN A 112 -2.99 -6.63 17.87
N GLY A 113 -3.63 -7.69 18.36
CA GLY A 113 -3.58 -8.02 19.80
C GLY A 113 -4.63 -7.31 20.65
N SER A 114 -5.31 -6.30 20.12
CA SER A 114 -6.25 -5.48 20.88
C SER A 114 -7.46 -6.27 21.37
N THR A 115 -7.89 -5.96 22.59
CA THR A 115 -9.19 -6.34 23.16
C THR A 115 -10.24 -5.23 22.98
N SER A 116 -9.82 -4.02 22.64
CA SER A 116 -10.68 -2.87 22.31
C SER A 116 -11.11 -2.89 20.84
N VAL A 117 -12.30 -2.37 20.56
CA VAL A 117 -12.89 -2.31 19.20
C VAL A 117 -12.26 -1.16 18.39
N PRO A 118 -11.93 -1.36 17.10
CA PRO A 118 -12.02 -2.61 16.35
C PRO A 118 -10.90 -3.59 16.74
N GLN A 119 -11.30 -4.82 17.08
CA GLN A 119 -10.39 -5.90 17.48
C GLN A 119 -9.76 -6.61 16.28
N LEU A 120 -10.25 -6.39 15.07
CA LEU A 120 -9.82 -7.05 13.84
C LEU A 120 -9.93 -6.04 12.71
N MET A 121 -9.24 -6.30 11.60
CA MET A 121 -9.26 -5.39 10.46
C MET A 121 -9.81 -6.05 9.20
N ASN A 122 -10.39 -5.23 8.33
CA ASN A 122 -10.82 -5.55 6.97
C ASN A 122 -10.38 -4.47 5.97
N ASP A 123 -9.38 -3.68 6.34
CA ASP A 123 -8.73 -2.73 5.44
C ASP A 123 -7.85 -3.49 4.42
N LEU A 124 -7.76 -2.91 3.23
CA LEU A 124 -6.90 -3.36 2.15
C LEU A 124 -5.81 -2.31 1.96
N HIS A 125 -4.57 -2.76 1.93
CA HIS A 125 -3.41 -1.92 1.71
C HIS A 125 -2.61 -2.45 0.53
N VAL A 126 -2.05 -1.55 -0.26
CA VAL A 126 -1.20 -1.89 -1.40
C VAL A 126 0.16 -1.26 -1.19
N LEU A 127 1.19 -2.08 -1.27
CA LEU A 127 2.58 -1.66 -1.30
C LEU A 127 3.07 -1.72 -2.73
N THR A 128 3.47 -0.59 -3.29
CA THR A 128 4.15 -0.52 -4.59
C THR A 128 5.65 -0.53 -4.36
N VAL A 129 6.34 -1.48 -4.98
CA VAL A 129 7.78 -1.64 -4.85
C VAL A 129 8.48 -1.04 -6.06
N GLN A 130 9.09 0.12 -5.89
CA GLN A 130 9.85 0.78 -6.94
C GLN A 130 11.33 0.44 -6.79
N ARG A 131 11.90 -0.21 -7.81
CA ARG A 131 13.36 -0.27 -7.95
C ARG A 131 13.81 1.03 -8.58
N ARG A 132 14.64 1.82 -7.91
CA ARG A 132 15.36 2.90 -8.59
C ARG A 132 16.32 2.28 -9.60
N SER A 133 15.89 2.14 -10.84
CA SER A 133 16.82 2.10 -11.96
C SER A 133 17.56 3.43 -11.97
N HIS A 134 18.88 3.38 -12.12
CA HIS A 134 19.75 4.54 -12.30
C HIS A 134 18.99 5.66 -13.01
N ALA A 135 18.87 6.83 -12.38
CA ALA A 135 18.64 8.03 -13.15
C ALA A 135 19.80 8.06 -14.15
N THR A 136 19.52 7.77 -15.42
CA THR A 136 20.45 8.04 -16.50
C THR A 136 20.52 9.55 -16.65
N GLY A 137 21.15 10.21 -15.67
CA GLY A 137 21.77 11.50 -15.89
C GLY A 137 22.83 11.24 -16.94
N ILE A 138 22.57 11.71 -18.16
CA ILE A 138 23.58 11.88 -19.18
C ILE A 138 24.54 12.91 -18.61
N ASP A 139 25.51 12.48 -17.81
CA ASP A 139 26.66 13.31 -17.49
C ASP A 139 27.72 13.03 -18.54
N ARG A 140 27.94 14.04 -19.39
CA ARG A 140 28.88 14.00 -20.50
C ARG A 140 30.29 14.17 -19.96
N THR A 141 30.82 13.23 -19.20
CA THR A 141 32.26 13.13 -18.95
C THR A 141 32.68 11.67 -18.89
N GLY A 142 33.44 11.26 -19.90
CA GLY A 142 33.99 9.91 -19.98
C GLY A 142 35.05 9.69 -18.91
N ALA A 143 34.79 8.73 -18.03
CA ALA A 143 35.81 8.04 -17.24
C ALA A 143 35.29 6.64 -16.92
N GLU A 144 35.84 5.63 -17.59
CA GLU A 144 35.63 4.23 -17.24
C GLU A 144 36.58 3.86 -16.10
N ASP A 145 36.08 3.87 -14.86
CA ASP A 145 36.75 3.21 -13.75
C ASP A 145 36.09 1.84 -13.50
N GLY A 146 36.82 0.80 -13.88
CA GLY A 146 36.50 -0.58 -13.58
C GLY A 146 36.73 -0.89 -12.11
N GLN A 147 35.64 -1.03 -11.35
CA GLN A 147 35.55 -1.86 -10.14
C GLN A 147 34.06 -2.12 -9.87
N GLY A 148 33.63 -3.37 -10.12
CA GLY A 148 32.26 -3.83 -9.91
C GLY A 148 31.93 -3.92 -8.42
N GLN A 149 31.65 -2.78 -7.80
CA GLN A 149 31.04 -2.71 -6.48
C GLN A 149 29.54 -2.94 -6.62
N ALA A 150 29.01 -3.94 -5.91
CA ALA A 150 27.60 -4.30 -5.87
C ALA A 150 26.76 -3.05 -5.55
N ARG A 151 26.18 -2.46 -6.60
CA ARG A 151 25.32 -1.28 -6.52
C ARG A 151 24.09 -1.65 -5.71
N SER A 152 24.05 -1.22 -4.45
CA SER A 152 22.85 -1.25 -3.62
C SER A 152 21.72 -0.57 -4.39
N LYS A 153 20.77 -1.37 -4.89
CA LYS A 153 19.55 -0.84 -5.50
C LYS A 153 18.71 -0.29 -4.36
N VAL A 154 18.80 1.02 -4.14
CA VAL A 154 17.91 1.72 -3.22
C VAL A 154 16.48 1.43 -3.67
N LEU A 155 15.74 0.72 -2.83
CA LEU A 155 14.35 0.37 -3.04
C LEU A 155 13.50 1.45 -2.36
N HIS A 156 12.47 1.91 -3.07
CA HIS A 156 11.47 2.80 -2.49
C HIS A 156 10.13 2.05 -2.44
N ALA A 157 9.49 2.04 -1.28
CA ALA A 157 8.23 1.36 -1.05
C ALA A 157 7.12 2.37 -0.76
N GLN A 158 6.05 2.36 -1.56
CA GLN A 158 4.95 3.31 -1.44
C GLN A 158 3.67 2.60 -1.01
N TRP A 159 3.15 2.98 0.16
CA TRP A 159 1.88 2.50 0.69
C TRP A 159 0.70 3.31 0.17
N ALA A 160 -0.40 2.61 -0.10
CA ALA A 160 -1.70 3.22 -0.39
C ALA A 160 -2.83 2.36 0.17
N SER A 161 -3.91 3.01 0.60
CA SER A 161 -5.18 2.37 0.94
C SER A 161 -6.20 2.72 -0.15
N PRO A 162 -6.29 1.92 -1.23
CA PRO A 162 -7.17 2.27 -2.34
C PRO A 162 -8.63 2.21 -1.92
N TYR A 163 -9.46 3.06 -2.54
CA TYR A 163 -10.90 2.93 -2.44
C TYR A 163 -11.35 1.65 -3.15
N VAL A 164 -12.15 0.83 -2.45
CA VAL A 164 -12.70 -0.41 -2.98
C VAL A 164 -14.21 -0.29 -3.03
N GLU A 165 -14.78 -0.44 -4.22
CA GLU A 165 -16.23 -0.46 -4.40
C GLU A 165 -16.86 -1.74 -3.83
N GLY A 166 -18.13 -1.63 -3.43
CA GLY A 166 -18.90 -2.75 -2.90
C GLY A 166 -18.74 -2.95 -1.40
N LYS A 167 -19.28 -4.07 -0.90
CA LYS A 167 -19.22 -4.41 0.52
C LYS A 167 -17.95 -5.21 0.80
N PRO A 168 -16.99 -4.69 1.59
CA PRO A 168 -15.78 -5.44 1.92
C PRO A 168 -16.11 -6.65 2.80
N PRO A 169 -15.22 -7.65 2.87
CA PRO A 169 -15.34 -8.71 3.85
C PRO A 169 -15.41 -8.13 5.27
N CYS A 170 -16.12 -8.82 6.17
CA CYS A 170 -16.07 -8.46 7.60
C CYS A 170 -14.63 -8.54 8.14
N PRO A 171 -14.27 -7.75 9.17
CA PRO A 171 -12.99 -7.85 9.86
C PRO A 171 -12.64 -9.28 10.22
N ARG A 172 -11.43 -9.72 9.81
CA ARG A 172 -11.02 -11.11 9.92
C ARG A 172 -9.51 -11.26 9.96
N ASN A 173 -9.05 -12.29 10.66
CA ASN A 173 -7.68 -12.79 10.56
C ASN A 173 -7.68 -14.25 10.09
N THR A 174 -6.49 -14.84 9.93
CA THR A 174 -6.29 -16.26 9.57
C THR A 174 -7.06 -16.75 8.34
N HIS A 175 -7.44 -15.82 7.46
CA HIS A 175 -8.03 -16.09 6.16
C HIS A 175 -6.94 -16.44 5.14
N THR A 176 -7.35 -16.89 3.97
CA THR A 176 -6.45 -17.09 2.83
C THR A 176 -6.75 -16.05 1.77
N ALA A 177 -5.71 -15.66 1.03
CA ALA A 177 -5.83 -14.82 -0.15
C ALA A 177 -5.04 -15.45 -1.30
N SER A 178 -5.60 -15.47 -2.50
CA SER A 178 -4.97 -16.10 -3.66
C SER A 178 -5.29 -15.33 -4.94
N LEU A 179 -4.28 -15.12 -5.76
CA LEU A 179 -4.40 -14.42 -7.04
C LEU A 179 -4.76 -15.38 -8.18
N MET A 180 -5.70 -14.98 -9.02
CA MET A 180 -5.94 -15.58 -10.34
C MET A 180 -6.16 -14.47 -11.38
N GLY A 181 -5.20 -14.30 -12.28
CA GLY A 181 -5.18 -13.14 -13.19
C GLY A 181 -5.05 -11.84 -12.39
N THR A 182 -5.96 -10.89 -12.59
CA THR A 182 -6.03 -9.65 -11.79
C THR A 182 -6.91 -9.78 -10.55
N LYS A 183 -7.54 -10.95 -10.33
CA LYS A 183 -8.54 -11.14 -9.29
C LYS A 183 -7.93 -11.77 -8.05
N LEU A 184 -7.97 -11.05 -6.94
CA LEU A 184 -7.59 -11.52 -5.61
C LEU A 184 -8.82 -12.13 -4.93
N PHE A 185 -8.75 -13.41 -4.64
CA PHE A 185 -9.79 -14.13 -3.91
C PHE A 185 -9.44 -14.19 -2.43
N ILE A 186 -10.37 -13.78 -1.56
CA ILE A 186 -10.25 -13.88 -0.10
C ILE A 186 -11.27 -14.91 0.38
N PHE A 187 -10.81 -15.94 1.06
CA PHE A 187 -11.65 -17.02 1.56
C PHE A 187 -11.45 -17.27 3.05
N GLY A 188 -12.59 -17.41 3.74
CA GLY A 188 -12.66 -17.83 5.13
C GLY A 188 -12.06 -16.83 6.12
N GLY A 189 -11.37 -17.36 7.13
CA GLY A 189 -10.85 -16.60 8.27
C GLY A 189 -11.75 -16.68 9.50
N TRP A 190 -11.38 -15.95 10.54
CA TRP A 190 -12.07 -15.96 11.83
C TRP A 190 -12.26 -14.54 12.35
N ASP A 191 -13.42 -14.28 12.98
CA ASP A 191 -13.73 -12.99 13.61
C ASP A 191 -13.75 -13.02 15.14
N ARG A 192 -13.18 -14.07 15.75
CA ARG A 192 -13.30 -14.42 17.18
C ARG A 192 -14.58 -15.14 17.57
N LYS A 193 -15.61 -15.15 16.72
CA LYS A 193 -16.89 -15.82 16.98
C LYS A 193 -17.09 -17.01 16.06
N ILE A 194 -16.90 -16.83 14.76
CA ILE A 194 -17.15 -17.84 13.74
C ILE A 194 -16.00 -17.95 12.76
N CYS A 195 -15.78 -19.16 12.25
CA CYS A 195 -14.96 -19.37 11.07
C CYS A 195 -15.83 -19.12 9.84
N PHE A 196 -15.39 -18.22 8.97
CA PHE A 196 -16.10 -17.91 7.74
C PHE A 196 -15.87 -18.99 6.69
N ASN A 197 -16.85 -19.14 5.81
CA ASN A 197 -16.81 -19.95 4.60
C ASN A 197 -17.22 -19.14 3.35
N ASP A 198 -17.20 -17.81 3.47
CA ASP A 198 -17.51 -16.88 2.39
C ASP A 198 -16.29 -16.70 1.46
N LEU A 199 -16.58 -16.32 0.22
CA LEU A 199 -15.59 -16.05 -0.81
C LEU A 199 -15.83 -14.64 -1.34
N PHE A 200 -14.78 -13.82 -1.30
CA PHE A 200 -14.77 -12.50 -1.90
C PHE A 200 -13.77 -12.45 -3.05
N CYS A 201 -14.06 -11.59 -4.02
CA CYS A 201 -13.17 -11.33 -5.14
C CYS A 201 -12.95 -9.83 -5.24
N PHE A 202 -11.69 -9.44 -5.24
CA PHE A 202 -11.23 -8.08 -5.48
C PHE A 202 -10.51 -8.02 -6.83
N ASP A 203 -10.92 -7.12 -7.72
CA ASP A 203 -10.24 -6.95 -9.01
C ASP A 203 -9.19 -5.84 -8.92
N PHE A 204 -7.92 -6.23 -9.01
CA PHE A 204 -6.80 -5.31 -8.93
C PHE A 204 -6.69 -4.38 -10.15
N ALA A 205 -7.36 -4.71 -11.27
CA ALA A 205 -7.39 -3.85 -12.44
C ALA A 205 -7.97 -2.45 -12.12
N THR A 206 -8.94 -2.37 -11.19
CA THR A 206 -9.53 -1.11 -10.71
C THR A 206 -8.50 -0.26 -9.96
N VAL A 207 -7.57 -0.89 -9.23
CA VAL A 207 -6.50 -0.19 -8.51
C VAL A 207 -5.39 0.28 -9.45
N GLN A 208 -5.05 -0.50 -10.47
CA GLN A 208 -4.10 -0.05 -11.50
C GLN A 208 -4.59 1.20 -12.21
N GLN A 209 -5.90 1.30 -12.48
CA GLN A 209 -6.51 2.54 -12.99
C GLN A 209 -6.33 3.70 -12.00
N TYR A 210 -6.59 3.49 -10.71
CA TYR A 210 -6.40 4.51 -9.68
C TYR A 210 -4.95 5.02 -9.60
N PHE A 211 -3.96 4.12 -9.61
CA PHE A 211 -2.54 4.51 -9.60
C PHE A 211 -2.11 5.20 -10.89
N GLY A 212 -2.58 4.73 -12.05
CA GLY A 212 -2.38 5.40 -13.32
C GLY A 212 -2.96 6.82 -13.31
N MET A 213 -4.12 7.01 -12.68
CA MET A 213 -4.74 8.33 -12.51
C MET A 213 -3.95 9.24 -11.56
N GLN A 214 -3.41 8.73 -10.45
CA GLN A 214 -2.54 9.54 -9.58
C GLN A 214 -1.28 10.02 -10.30
N GLN A 215 -0.69 9.17 -11.15
CA GLN A 215 0.45 9.58 -11.99
C GLN A 215 0.04 10.63 -13.03
N LEU A 216 -1.13 10.48 -13.66
CA LEU A 216 -1.63 11.49 -14.59
C LEU A 216 -1.97 12.81 -13.88
N TRP A 217 -2.49 12.75 -12.66
CA TRP A 217 -2.80 13.93 -11.85
C TRP A 217 -1.54 14.69 -11.46
N SER A 218 -0.48 13.99 -11.02
CA SER A 218 0.80 14.63 -10.72
C SER A 218 1.46 15.22 -11.97
N LEU A 219 1.27 14.62 -13.15
CA LEU A 219 1.68 15.20 -14.43
C LEU A 219 0.84 16.42 -14.83
N TRP A 220 -0.46 16.46 -14.47
CA TRP A 220 -1.34 17.61 -14.71
C TRP A 220 -0.94 18.82 -13.86
N GLU A 221 -0.71 18.62 -12.56
CA GLU A 221 -0.14 19.65 -11.68
C GLU A 221 1.26 20.08 -12.13
N GLY A 222 1.97 19.19 -12.83
CA GLY A 222 3.35 19.37 -13.24
C GLY A 222 3.57 20.07 -14.59
N THR A 223 2.72 19.96 -15.61
CA THR A 223 2.95 20.61 -16.94
C THR A 223 1.89 20.39 -18.05
N LEU A 224 0.86 19.55 -17.90
CA LEU A 224 -0.02 19.17 -19.04
C LEU A 224 -1.16 20.18 -19.31
N GLU A 225 -1.44 20.48 -20.59
CA GLU A 225 -2.61 21.29 -20.96
C GLU A 225 -3.93 20.50 -20.76
N PRO A 226 -5.02 21.12 -20.24
CA PRO A 226 -6.28 20.44 -19.90
C PRO A 226 -6.93 19.61 -21.02
N LYS A 227 -6.65 19.92 -22.28
CA LYS A 227 -7.24 19.27 -23.46
C LYS A 227 -6.75 17.83 -23.69
N ASP A 228 -5.55 17.49 -23.22
CA ASP A 228 -4.93 16.18 -23.44
C ASP A 228 -5.37 15.14 -22.39
N VAL A 229 -5.99 15.59 -21.29
CA VAL A 229 -6.41 14.76 -20.16
C VAL A 229 -7.80 14.13 -20.37
N GLY A 230 -8.69 14.82 -21.09
CA GLY A 230 -10.10 14.43 -21.23
C GLY A 230 -10.34 13.07 -21.92
N GLN A 231 -9.37 12.56 -22.68
CA GLN A 231 -9.46 11.25 -23.34
C GLN A 231 -9.19 10.07 -22.38
N TYR A 232 -8.47 10.31 -21.28
CA TYR A 232 -8.02 9.26 -20.35
C TYR A 232 -8.77 9.27 -19.01
N MET A 233 -9.71 10.20 -18.80
CA MET A 233 -10.51 10.29 -17.58
C MET A 233 -11.69 9.29 -17.56
N PRO A 234 -11.82 8.46 -16.50
CA PRO A 234 -13.00 7.62 -16.30
C PRO A 234 -14.28 8.44 -16.16
N HIS A 235 -15.41 7.86 -16.58
CA HIS A 235 -16.72 8.53 -16.60
C HIS A 235 -17.13 9.12 -15.24
N PHE A 236 -16.82 8.44 -14.12
CA PHE A 236 -17.14 8.95 -12.79
C PHE A 236 -16.39 10.23 -12.44
N MET A 237 -15.10 10.35 -12.80
CA MET A 237 -14.32 11.56 -12.52
C MET A 237 -14.75 12.72 -13.42
N ARG A 238 -15.07 12.44 -14.69
CA ARG A 238 -15.69 13.45 -15.57
C ARG A 238 -17.01 13.95 -14.98
N LYS A 239 -17.85 13.03 -14.49
CA LYS A 239 -19.09 13.37 -13.79
C LYS A 239 -18.83 14.14 -12.49
N PHE A 240 -17.78 13.81 -11.74
CA PHE A 240 -17.39 14.52 -10.51
C PHE A 240 -16.93 15.95 -10.80
N ILE A 241 -16.08 16.15 -11.82
CA ILE A 241 -15.66 17.49 -12.27
C ILE A 241 -16.87 18.28 -12.81
N ASP A 242 -17.71 17.66 -13.64
CA ASP A 242 -18.92 18.28 -14.15
C ASP A 242 -19.87 18.67 -13.01
N VAL A 243 -20.00 17.83 -11.97
CA VAL A 243 -20.78 18.13 -10.77
C VAL A 243 -20.16 19.29 -9.99
N GLN A 244 -18.84 19.31 -9.76
CA GLN A 244 -18.17 20.42 -9.10
C GLN A 244 -18.35 21.74 -9.87
N ALA A 245 -18.17 21.73 -11.19
CA ALA A 245 -18.37 22.89 -12.04
C ALA A 245 -19.82 23.41 -11.99
N ASN A 246 -20.81 22.50 -11.93
CA ASN A 246 -22.22 22.85 -11.80
C ASN A 246 -22.62 23.34 -10.40
N LEU A 247 -21.80 23.08 -9.37
CA LEU A 247 -22.04 23.53 -8.00
C LEU A 247 -21.37 24.88 -7.68
N LEU A 248 -20.55 25.42 -8.59
CA LEU A 248 -19.93 26.73 -8.41
C LEU A 248 -20.99 27.83 -8.24
N ASN A 249 -20.91 28.57 -7.13
CA ASN A 249 -21.83 29.64 -6.77
C ASN A 249 -23.31 29.20 -6.70
N GLN A 250 -23.56 27.93 -6.36
CA GLN A 250 -24.89 27.42 -6.09
C GLN A 250 -25.14 27.32 -4.59
N GLN A 251 -26.29 27.80 -4.13
CA GLN A 251 -26.73 27.66 -2.74
C GLN A 251 -26.98 26.18 -2.37
N GLN A 252 -27.22 25.32 -3.36
CA GLN A 252 -27.47 23.91 -3.12
C GLN A 252 -26.20 23.24 -2.56
N PHE A 253 -26.32 22.64 -1.38
CA PHE A 253 -25.24 21.99 -0.63
C PHE A 253 -24.10 22.91 -0.16
N SER A 254 -24.22 24.24 -0.33
CA SER A 254 -23.17 25.15 0.15
C SER A 254 -23.05 25.08 1.66
N ASP A 255 -21.84 24.91 2.15
CA ASP A 255 -21.46 24.89 3.56
C ASP A 255 -20.53 26.08 3.91
N VAL A 256 -20.29 26.98 2.94
CA VAL A 256 -19.65 28.29 3.10
C VAL A 256 -20.41 29.31 2.27
N THR A 257 -20.57 30.52 2.82
CA THR A 257 -21.07 31.68 2.08
C THR A 257 -20.12 32.85 2.30
N PHE A 258 -19.68 33.48 1.22
CA PHE A 258 -18.90 34.72 1.28
C PHE A 258 -19.83 35.90 1.01
N GLU A 259 -19.90 36.84 1.94
CA GLU A 259 -20.57 38.12 1.70
C GLU A 259 -19.54 39.10 1.15
N ILE A 260 -19.70 39.50 -0.11
CA ILE A 260 -18.83 40.45 -0.79
C ILE A 260 -19.69 41.56 -1.36
N GLU A 261 -19.49 42.78 -0.87
CA GLU A 261 -20.19 43.99 -1.35
C GLU A 261 -21.73 43.84 -1.34
N GLY A 262 -22.27 43.19 -0.30
CA GLY A 262 -23.71 42.94 -0.14
C GLY A 262 -24.27 41.84 -1.04
N ARG A 263 -23.42 41.01 -1.65
CA ARG A 263 -23.80 39.83 -2.43
C ARG A 263 -23.28 38.56 -1.76
N ASN A 264 -24.15 37.56 -1.69
CA ASN A 264 -23.78 36.23 -1.22
C ASN A 264 -23.19 35.41 -2.36
N ILE A 265 -22.00 34.87 -2.14
CA ILE A 265 -21.36 33.88 -3.01
C ILE A 265 -21.35 32.55 -2.25
N TYR A 266 -22.02 31.55 -2.82
CA TYR A 266 -22.13 30.24 -2.21
C TYR A 266 -20.96 29.35 -2.63
N ALA A 267 -20.38 28.63 -1.68
CA ALA A 267 -19.25 27.75 -1.94
C ALA A 267 -19.30 26.49 -1.07
N HIS A 268 -18.45 25.53 -1.42
CA HIS A 268 -18.38 24.22 -0.78
C HIS A 268 -16.96 24.01 -0.24
N LYS A 269 -16.80 23.75 1.07
CA LYS A 269 -15.50 23.57 1.74
C LYS A 269 -14.66 22.54 1.02
N CYS A 270 -15.27 21.41 0.63
CA CYS A 270 -14.57 20.36 -0.10
C CYS A 270 -14.01 20.81 -1.45
N ILE A 271 -14.75 21.62 -2.21
CA ILE A 271 -14.30 22.16 -3.51
C ILE A 271 -13.19 23.20 -3.29
N LEU A 272 -13.35 24.10 -2.32
CA LEU A 272 -12.34 25.10 -1.99
C LEU A 272 -11.04 24.45 -1.50
N SER A 273 -11.13 23.44 -0.63
CA SER A 273 -9.98 22.68 -0.13
C SER A 273 -9.26 21.91 -1.23
N THR A 274 -9.99 21.39 -2.24
CA THR A 274 -9.35 20.72 -3.39
C THR A 274 -8.59 21.68 -4.31
N HIS A 275 -8.90 22.98 -4.28
CA HIS A 275 -8.33 23.96 -5.20
C HIS A 275 -7.44 25.03 -4.50
N SER A 276 -7.26 24.93 -3.18
CA SER A 276 -6.48 25.91 -2.42
C SER A 276 -5.94 25.33 -1.12
N GLU A 277 -4.62 25.28 -0.99
CA GLU A 277 -3.95 24.88 0.25
C GLU A 277 -4.30 25.80 1.43
N PHE A 278 -4.55 27.09 1.15
CA PHE A 278 -5.01 28.03 2.16
C PHE A 278 -6.36 27.59 2.74
N PHE A 279 -7.35 27.29 1.89
CA PHE A 279 -8.67 26.84 2.35
C PHE A 279 -8.62 25.44 2.98
N ASN A 280 -7.76 24.56 2.46
CA ASN A 280 -7.56 23.23 3.03
C ASN A 280 -7.03 23.31 4.47
N ALA A 281 -5.99 24.13 4.70
CA ALA A 281 -5.46 24.39 6.03
C ALA A 281 -6.50 25.07 6.93
N LEU A 282 -7.19 26.09 6.39
CA LEU A 282 -8.17 26.90 7.09
C LEU A 282 -9.36 26.07 7.62
N PHE A 283 -9.87 25.12 6.83
CA PHE A 283 -10.97 24.26 7.24
C PHE A 283 -10.51 23.03 8.03
N GLY A 284 -9.29 22.54 7.79
CA GLY A 284 -8.70 21.41 8.50
C GLY A 284 -8.28 21.71 9.94
N SER A 285 -8.01 22.97 10.28
CA SER A 285 -7.55 23.38 11.61
C SER A 285 -8.67 23.62 12.64
N GLY A 286 -9.94 23.39 12.28
CA GLY A 286 -11.08 23.62 13.16
C GLY A 286 -11.31 25.11 13.41
N MET A 287 -12.08 25.78 12.55
CA MET A 287 -12.58 27.12 12.85
C MET A 287 -13.80 27.00 13.77
N GLU A 288 -13.81 27.71 14.90
CA GLU A 288 -15.05 28.02 15.62
C GLU A 288 -15.85 29.01 14.77
N ASP A 289 -17.06 28.63 14.37
CA ASP A 289 -17.97 29.52 13.65
C ASP A 289 -18.27 30.75 14.51
N ALA A 290 -17.98 31.95 14.00
CA ALA A 290 -18.46 33.18 14.61
C ALA A 290 -19.99 33.25 14.38
N SER A 291 -20.74 32.81 15.40
CA SER A 291 -22.20 32.95 15.49
C SER A 291 -22.64 34.39 15.65
#